data_AF-A0A7Y3R301-F1
#
_entry.id   AF-A0A7Y3R301-F1
#
_cell.length_a   1.000
_cell.length_b   1.000
_cell.length_c   1.000
_cell.angle_alpha   90.00
_cell.angle_beta   90.00
_cell.angle_gamma   90.00
#
_symmetry.space_group_name_H-M   'P 1'
#
loop_
_entity.id
_entity.type
_entity.pdbx_description
1 polymer ?
#
loop_
_entity_poly.entity_id
_entity_poly.type
_entity_poly.pdbx_seq_one_letter_code
_entity_poly.pdbx_strand_id
1 'polypeptide(L)'
;MTLPEVQTILDGITVGGHRISDQNMAMNQARAWEFIFGLVDQGEFQFNKETALKIHNIAGKEEALEWGKFRSGYVSITGSEYEPPAPDELDEKWLEVESQVNSESDVYDQAITAFLQMARAQFFWDVNKRTGRFMMNGILLANGFPIINVQAKRQQEFNTLMLDFYSSNDMRAMNKFLRSCLDEKIIRNFKLDLKIG
;
A
#
# COMPACT_ATOMS: atom_id res chain seq x y z
N MET A 1 4.85 -6.44 19.05
CA MET A 1 3.38 -6.32 19.19
C MET A 1 2.71 -7.54 18.57
N THR A 2 1.80 -8.16 19.30
CA THR A 2 1.00 -9.34 18.92
C THR A 2 -0.41 -8.94 18.52
N LEU A 3 -1.17 -9.83 17.86
CA LEU A 3 -2.55 -9.52 17.44
C LEU A 3 -3.48 -9.10 18.60
N PRO A 4 -3.48 -9.78 19.77
CA PRO A 4 -4.28 -9.32 20.91
C PRO A 4 -3.88 -7.94 21.42
N GLU A 5 -2.58 -7.62 21.42
CA GLU A 5 -2.09 -6.29 21.82
C GLU A 5 -2.50 -5.21 20.81
N VAL A 6 -2.49 -5.51 19.50
CA VAL A 6 -3.02 -4.61 18.47
C VAL A 6 -4.50 -4.33 18.73
N GLN A 7 -5.32 -5.37 18.94
CA GLN A 7 -6.75 -5.18 19.24
C GLN A 7 -6.96 -4.32 20.49
N THR A 8 -6.19 -4.56 21.55
CA THR A 8 -6.25 -3.77 22.79
C THR A 8 -5.99 -2.29 22.53
N ILE A 9 -5.02 -1.97 21.67
CA ILE A 9 -4.72 -0.58 21.25
C ILE A 9 -5.88 0.01 20.44
N LEU A 10 -6.48 -0.78 19.53
CA LEU A 10 -7.63 -0.36 18.73
C LEU A 10 -8.87 -0.09 19.60
N ASP A 11 -9.03 -0.82 20.71
CA ASP A 11 -10.08 -0.59 21.71
C ASP A 11 -9.80 0.63 22.61
N GLY A 12 -8.72 1.37 22.35
CA GLY A 12 -8.34 2.58 23.09
C GLY A 12 -7.57 2.32 24.39
N ILE A 13 -7.09 1.10 24.61
CA ILE A 13 -6.36 0.69 25.82
C ILE A 13 -4.86 0.63 25.50
N THR A 14 -4.05 1.35 26.29
CA THR A 14 -2.58 1.35 26.11
C THR A 14 -1.95 0.03 26.56
N VAL A 15 -1.01 -0.50 25.78
CA VAL A 15 -0.26 -1.71 26.13
C VAL A 15 1.15 -1.34 26.63
N GLY A 16 1.49 -1.76 27.85
CA GLY A 16 2.84 -1.56 28.40
C GLY A 16 3.91 -2.39 27.68
N GLY A 17 5.15 -1.90 27.64
CA GLY A 17 6.29 -2.65 27.09
C GLY A 17 6.58 -2.49 25.60
N HIS A 18 5.74 -1.74 24.85
CA HIS A 18 6.02 -1.34 23.46
C HIS A 18 6.30 0.16 23.37
N ARG A 19 7.02 0.59 22.33
CA ARG A 19 7.25 2.02 22.08
C ARG A 19 5.93 2.69 21.72
N ILE A 20 5.74 3.93 22.15
CA ILE A 20 4.56 4.74 21.78
C ILE A 20 4.45 4.86 20.26
N SER A 21 5.58 5.00 19.56
CA SER A 21 5.65 5.00 18.08
C SER A 21 5.00 3.77 17.45
N ASP A 22 5.19 2.58 18.03
CA ASP A 22 4.66 1.34 17.49
C ASP A 22 3.13 1.27 17.68
N GLN A 23 2.62 1.81 18.78
CA GLN A 23 1.19 1.92 19.05
C GLN A 23 0.52 2.93 18.11
N ASN A 24 1.15 4.09 17.91
CA ASN A 24 0.68 5.11 16.98
C ASN A 24 0.64 4.57 15.54
N MET A 25 1.67 3.82 15.14
CA MET A 25 1.70 3.18 13.82
C MET A 25 0.51 2.21 13.65
N ALA A 26 0.23 1.34 14.63
CA ALA A 26 -0.92 0.44 14.56
C ALA A 26 -2.25 1.19 14.42
N MET A 27 -2.43 2.26 15.21
CA MET A 27 -3.62 3.11 15.16
C MET A 27 -3.77 3.84 13.81
N ASN A 28 -2.67 4.38 13.27
CA ASN A 28 -2.68 5.05 11.97
C ASN A 28 -3.04 4.09 10.83
N GLN A 29 -2.55 2.85 10.89
CA GLN A 29 -2.91 1.83 9.91
C GLN A 29 -4.40 1.47 9.95
N ALA A 30 -5.01 1.39 11.15
CA ALA A 30 -6.44 1.16 11.28
C ALA A 30 -7.27 2.33 10.72
N ARG A 31 -6.91 3.57 11.05
CA ARG A 31 -7.56 4.77 10.52
C ARG A 31 -7.44 4.89 9.00
N ALA A 32 -6.31 4.50 8.43
CA ALA A 32 -6.13 4.48 6.98
C ALA A 32 -7.05 3.46 6.31
N TRP A 33 -7.24 2.28 6.92
CA TRP A 33 -8.24 1.31 6.45
C TRP A 33 -9.67 1.81 6.57
N GLU A 34 -10.04 2.41 7.71
CA GLU A 34 -11.37 3.03 7.90
C GLU A 34 -11.66 4.08 6.82
N PHE A 35 -10.67 4.93 6.50
CA PHE A 35 -10.78 5.92 5.44
C PHE A 35 -10.99 5.27 4.06
N ILE A 36 -10.23 4.21 3.73
CA ILE A 36 -10.37 3.48 2.47
C ILE A 36 -11.74 2.81 2.36
N PHE A 37 -12.21 2.14 3.41
CA PHE A 37 -13.54 1.53 3.43
C PHE A 37 -14.63 2.58 3.23
N GLY A 38 -14.53 3.73 3.88
CA GLY A 38 -15.45 4.85 3.67
C GLY A 38 -15.50 5.31 2.20
N LEU A 39 -14.35 5.45 1.54
CA LEU A 39 -14.27 5.80 0.12
C LEU A 39 -14.88 4.70 -0.78
N VAL A 40 -14.65 3.43 -0.47
CA VAL A 40 -15.17 2.29 -1.25
C VAL A 40 -16.69 2.20 -1.11
N ASP A 41 -17.22 2.28 0.12
CA ASP A 41 -18.66 2.19 0.40
C ASP A 41 -19.45 3.33 -0.26
N GLN A 42 -18.82 4.50 -0.42
CA GLN A 42 -19.39 5.66 -1.10
C GLN A 42 -19.20 5.63 -2.62
N GLY A 43 -18.43 4.67 -3.16
CA GLY A 43 -18.08 4.62 -4.58
C GLY A 43 -17.12 5.72 -5.03
N GLU A 44 -16.38 6.31 -4.10
CA GLU A 44 -15.50 7.47 -4.31
C GLU A 44 -14.01 7.12 -4.38
N PHE A 45 -13.63 5.86 -4.09
CA PHE A 45 -12.23 5.46 -4.18
C PHE A 45 -11.71 5.56 -5.62
N GLN A 46 -10.62 6.29 -5.79
CA GLN A 46 -9.92 6.43 -7.07
C GLN A 46 -8.41 6.35 -6.88
N PHE A 47 -7.72 5.69 -7.82
CA PHE A 47 -6.27 5.78 -7.91
C PHE A 47 -5.88 7.13 -8.50
N ASN A 48 -5.72 8.13 -7.63
CA ASN A 48 -5.26 9.46 -7.99
C ASN A 48 -4.37 10.05 -6.90
N LYS A 49 -3.68 11.15 -7.23
CA LYS A 49 -2.72 11.80 -6.31
C LYS A 49 -3.39 12.22 -5.00
N GLU A 50 -4.58 12.81 -5.07
CA GLU A 50 -5.29 13.32 -3.90
C GLU A 50 -5.60 12.20 -2.89
N THR A 51 -6.11 11.07 -3.36
CA THR A 51 -6.36 9.89 -2.53
C THR A 51 -5.07 9.37 -1.89
N ALA A 52 -3.99 9.27 -2.67
CA ALA A 52 -2.70 8.82 -2.16
C ALA A 52 -2.13 9.76 -1.08
N LEU A 53 -2.26 11.07 -1.27
CA LEU A 53 -1.86 12.06 -0.28
C LEU A 53 -2.71 11.98 0.99
N LYS A 54 -4.04 11.84 0.88
CA LYS A 54 -4.93 11.68 2.04
C LYS A 54 -4.62 10.41 2.83
N ILE A 55 -4.41 9.29 2.15
CA ILE A 55 -4.01 8.02 2.79
C ILE A 55 -2.65 8.18 3.48
N HIS A 56 -1.66 8.77 2.81
CA HIS A 56 -0.34 9.00 3.40
C HIS A 56 -0.39 9.96 4.59
N ASN A 57 -1.24 10.98 4.55
CA ASN A 57 -1.46 11.92 5.67
C ASN A 57 -1.92 11.20 6.94
N ILE A 58 -2.70 10.12 6.79
CA ILE A 58 -3.19 9.31 7.91
C ILE A 58 -2.13 8.29 8.31
N ALA A 59 -1.66 7.49 7.35
CA ALA A 59 -0.75 6.37 7.60
C ALA A 59 0.63 6.81 8.12
N GLY A 60 1.16 7.94 7.63
CA GLY A 60 2.48 8.46 7.98
C GLY A 60 2.49 9.52 9.08
N LYS A 61 1.34 9.81 9.70
CA LYS A 61 1.23 10.82 10.75
C LYS A 61 2.18 10.51 11.92
N GLU A 62 3.06 11.47 12.24
CA GLU A 62 4.06 11.34 13.32
C GLU A 62 5.09 10.22 13.11
N GLU A 63 5.17 9.67 11.90
CA GLU A 63 6.13 8.64 11.51
C GLU A 63 7.06 9.13 10.39
N ALA A 64 6.49 9.67 9.31
CA ALA A 64 7.27 10.26 8.23
C ALA A 64 7.79 11.64 8.63
N LEU A 65 8.92 12.08 8.04
CA LEU A 65 9.45 13.43 8.24
C LEU A 65 8.41 14.51 7.87
N GLU A 66 7.71 14.28 6.77
CA GLU A 66 6.51 15.02 6.38
C GLU A 66 5.50 14.04 5.81
N TRP A 67 4.23 14.22 6.19
CA TRP A 67 3.12 13.36 5.75
C TRP A 67 2.09 14.17 4.94
N GLY A 68 1.30 13.46 4.12
CA GLY A 68 0.27 14.09 3.30
C GLY A 68 0.77 14.90 2.09
N LYS A 69 2.06 14.86 1.79
CA LYS A 69 2.66 15.54 0.64
C LYS A 69 3.89 14.79 0.12
N PHE A 70 4.27 15.05 -1.12
CA PHE A 70 5.51 14.52 -1.69
C PHE A 70 6.74 15.09 -0.99
N ARG A 71 7.82 14.31 -0.95
CA ARG A 71 9.09 14.70 -0.34
C ARG A 71 9.74 15.84 -1.12
N SER A 72 10.49 16.68 -0.42
CA SER A 72 11.23 17.81 -1.00
C SER A 72 12.74 17.56 -1.09
N GLY A 73 13.21 16.34 -0.84
CA GLY A 73 14.63 15.97 -0.87
C GLY A 73 14.84 14.54 -1.35
N TYR A 74 16.10 14.18 -1.59
CA TYR A 74 16.49 12.86 -2.08
C TYR A 74 16.36 11.80 -0.99
N VAL A 75 16.04 10.57 -1.41
CA VAL A 75 15.96 9.39 -0.54
C VAL A 75 16.59 8.20 -1.25
N SER A 76 17.01 7.20 -0.48
CA SER A 76 17.51 5.93 -1.00
C SER A 76 16.65 4.78 -0.50
N ILE A 77 16.67 3.67 -1.24
CA ILE A 77 16.02 2.44 -0.81
C ILE A 77 17.09 1.52 -0.21
N THR A 78 16.97 1.21 1.08
CA THR A 78 17.93 0.33 1.75
C THR A 78 18.06 -1.02 1.04
N GLY A 79 19.30 -1.38 0.68
CA GLY A 79 19.62 -2.64 0.02
C GLY A 79 19.44 -2.64 -1.50
N SER A 80 19.17 -1.48 -2.12
CA SER A 80 19.11 -1.32 -3.58
C SER A 80 20.00 -0.16 -4.02
N GLU A 81 20.67 -0.33 -5.16
CA GLU A 81 21.43 0.72 -5.85
C GLU A 81 20.53 1.60 -6.74
N TYR A 82 19.23 1.30 -6.81
CA TYR A 82 18.29 2.12 -7.57
C TYR A 82 18.10 3.48 -6.90
N GLU A 83 18.30 4.55 -7.68
CA GLU A 83 18.02 5.93 -7.28
C GLU A 83 16.58 6.31 -7.66
N PRO A 84 15.72 6.64 -6.68
CA PRO A 84 14.40 7.19 -6.94
C PRO A 84 14.48 8.57 -7.63
N PRO A 85 13.41 9.00 -8.32
CA PRO A 85 13.37 10.30 -9.01
C PRO A 85 13.73 11.49 -8.11
N ALA A 86 14.20 12.58 -8.70
CA ALA A 86 14.46 13.81 -7.98
C ALA A 86 13.14 14.42 -7.44
N PRO A 87 13.18 15.23 -6.36
CA PRO A 87 11.96 15.81 -5.77
C PRO A 87 11.10 16.64 -6.73
N ASP A 88 11.74 17.34 -7.67
CA ASP A 88 11.13 18.15 -8.70
C ASP A 88 10.55 17.34 -9.87
N GLU A 89 10.89 16.06 -9.97
CA GLU A 89 10.35 15.12 -10.97
C GLU A 89 9.14 14.33 -10.45
N LEU A 90 8.79 14.43 -9.16
CA LEU A 90 7.78 13.57 -8.54
C LEU A 90 6.37 13.78 -9.10
N ASP A 91 6.02 15.00 -9.50
CA ASP A 91 4.73 15.29 -10.12
C ASP A 91 4.59 14.65 -11.50
N GLU A 92 5.61 14.78 -12.35
CA GLU A 92 5.66 14.11 -13.63
C GLU A 92 5.66 12.59 -13.45
N LYS A 93 6.46 12.09 -12.49
CA LYS A 93 6.50 10.66 -12.19
C LYS A 93 5.13 10.13 -11.76
N TRP A 94 4.36 10.91 -10.99
CA TRP A 94 3.02 10.49 -10.61
C TRP A 94 2.14 10.26 -11.84
N LEU A 95 2.16 11.18 -12.81
CA LEU A 95 1.37 11.06 -14.04
C LEU A 95 1.76 9.83 -14.86
N GLU A 96 3.06 9.52 -14.94
CA GLU A 96 3.53 8.27 -15.57
C GLU A 96 2.96 7.03 -14.88
N VAL A 97 3.04 6.99 -13.54
CA VAL A 97 2.54 5.87 -12.74
C VAL A 97 1.03 5.73 -12.90
N GLU A 98 0.29 6.82 -12.82
CA GLU A 98 -1.16 6.86 -13.02
C GLU A 98 -1.56 6.37 -14.41
N SER A 99 -0.86 6.82 -15.46
CA SER A 99 -1.07 6.32 -16.81
C SER A 99 -0.78 4.82 -16.94
N GLN A 100 0.30 4.33 -16.32
CA GLN A 100 0.66 2.92 -16.36
C GLN A 100 -0.41 2.06 -15.66
N VAL A 101 -0.84 2.47 -14.47
CA VAL A 101 -1.91 1.78 -13.71
C VAL A 101 -3.21 1.75 -14.51
N ASN A 102 -3.60 2.87 -15.11
CA ASN A 102 -4.84 2.95 -15.89
C ASN A 102 -4.79 2.17 -17.22
N SER A 103 -3.60 1.78 -17.69
CA SER A 103 -3.45 0.97 -18.91
C SER A 103 -3.61 -0.54 -18.69
N GLU A 104 -3.56 -1.01 -17.44
CA GLU A 104 -3.73 -2.41 -17.11
C GLU A 104 -5.19 -2.84 -17.24
N SER A 105 -5.43 -3.95 -17.94
CA SER A 105 -6.80 -4.45 -18.18
C SER A 105 -7.30 -5.41 -17.11
N ASP A 106 -6.40 -6.15 -16.46
CA ASP A 106 -6.73 -7.03 -15.34
C ASP A 106 -6.62 -6.25 -14.02
N VAL A 107 -7.66 -6.34 -13.18
CA VAL A 107 -7.76 -5.56 -11.93
C VAL A 107 -6.64 -5.88 -10.94
N TYR A 108 -6.17 -7.12 -10.89
CA TYR A 108 -5.03 -7.46 -10.02
C TYR A 108 -3.72 -6.91 -10.59
N ASP A 109 -3.52 -6.93 -11.91
CA ASP A 109 -2.36 -6.29 -12.53
C ASP A 109 -2.37 -4.77 -12.29
N GLN A 110 -3.51 -4.12 -12.48
CA GLN A 110 -3.72 -2.72 -12.14
C GLN A 110 -3.33 -2.41 -10.69
N ALA A 111 -3.89 -3.15 -9.73
CA ALA A 111 -3.64 -2.96 -8.31
C ALA A 111 -2.17 -3.21 -7.93
N ILE A 112 -1.57 -4.27 -8.46
CA ILE A 112 -0.18 -4.62 -8.18
C ILE A 112 0.77 -3.60 -8.80
N THR A 113 0.53 -3.15 -10.04
CA THR A 113 1.29 -2.10 -10.71
C THR A 113 1.27 -0.81 -9.87
N ALA A 114 0.11 -0.43 -9.33
CA ALA A 114 -0.01 0.70 -8.42
C ALA A 114 0.91 0.59 -7.20
N PHE A 115 0.86 -0.56 -6.49
CA PHE A 115 1.73 -0.78 -5.33
C PHE A 115 3.22 -0.73 -5.70
N LEU A 116 3.63 -1.46 -6.75
CA LEU A 116 5.03 -1.60 -7.11
C LEU A 116 5.63 -0.29 -7.60
N GLN A 117 4.95 0.43 -8.47
CA GLN A 117 5.45 1.69 -8.99
C GLN A 117 5.50 2.78 -7.93
N MET A 118 4.50 2.86 -7.03
CA MET A 118 4.58 3.78 -5.88
C MET A 118 5.74 3.43 -4.93
N ALA A 119 5.95 2.14 -4.65
CA ALA A 119 7.05 1.69 -3.81
C ALA A 119 8.42 1.97 -4.44
N ARG A 120 8.53 1.92 -5.78
CA ARG A 120 9.78 2.23 -6.48
C ARG A 120 10.03 3.73 -6.58
N ALA A 121 9.02 4.53 -6.91
CA ALA A 121 9.14 5.98 -7.08
C ALA A 121 9.47 6.72 -5.76
N GLN A 122 9.16 6.13 -4.60
CA GLN A 122 9.41 6.73 -3.28
C GLN A 122 8.89 8.18 -3.20
N PHE A 123 7.61 8.40 -3.47
CA PHE A 123 7.00 9.74 -3.48
C PHE A 123 7.08 10.46 -2.13
N PHE A 124 7.21 9.72 -1.03
CA PHE A 124 7.17 10.21 0.34
C PHE A 124 8.51 10.00 1.07
N TRP A 125 8.70 10.71 2.18
CA TRP A 125 9.89 10.54 3.04
C TRP A 125 10.00 9.15 3.68
N ASP A 126 8.86 8.55 4.03
CA ASP A 126 8.75 7.17 4.49
C ASP A 126 7.34 6.65 4.17
N VAL A 127 6.98 5.43 4.58
CA VAL A 127 5.63 4.85 4.46
C VAL A 127 5.22 4.56 3.00
N ASN A 128 6.16 4.64 2.04
CA ASN A 128 5.92 4.37 0.62
C ASN A 128 5.31 2.98 0.35
N LYS A 129 5.91 1.91 0.89
CA LYS A 129 5.41 0.54 0.71
C LYS A 129 4.02 0.33 1.33
N ARG A 130 3.75 0.97 2.48
CA ARG A 130 2.44 0.85 3.17
C ARG A 130 1.37 1.61 2.42
N THR A 131 1.65 2.85 2.02
CA THR A 131 0.75 3.66 1.20
C THR A 131 0.46 2.97 -0.14
N GLY A 132 1.46 2.40 -0.82
CA GLY A 132 1.24 1.63 -2.04
C GLY A 132 0.35 0.41 -1.83
N ARG A 133 0.50 -0.34 -0.72
CA ARG A 133 -0.37 -1.48 -0.39
C ARG A 133 -1.81 -1.04 -0.10
N PHE A 134 -2.01 0.12 0.53
CA PHE A 134 -3.33 0.71 0.70
C PHE A 134 -3.97 1.06 -0.64
N MET A 135 -3.24 1.71 -1.54
CA MET A 135 -3.73 2.04 -2.88
C MET A 135 -4.07 0.77 -3.69
N MET A 136 -3.20 -0.24 -3.68
CA MET A 136 -3.46 -1.55 -4.29
C MET A 136 -4.76 -2.16 -3.76
N ASN A 137 -4.91 -2.25 -2.45
CA ASN A 137 -6.09 -2.89 -1.88
C ASN A 137 -7.37 -2.04 -2.04
N GLY A 138 -7.26 -0.72 -2.09
CA GLY A 138 -8.39 0.15 -2.42
C GLY A 138 -8.88 -0.07 -3.85
N ILE A 139 -7.98 -0.23 -4.83
CA ILE A 139 -8.35 -0.62 -6.21
C ILE A 139 -9.11 -1.95 -6.20
N LEU A 140 -8.58 -2.97 -5.50
CA LEU A 140 -9.21 -4.29 -5.43
C LEU A 140 -10.63 -4.19 -4.83
N LEU A 141 -10.76 -3.54 -3.68
CA LEU A 141 -12.05 -3.40 -2.98
C LEU A 141 -13.08 -2.62 -3.80
N ALA A 142 -12.67 -1.50 -4.42
CA ALA A 142 -13.55 -0.69 -5.27
C ALA A 142 -14.09 -1.48 -6.48
N ASN A 143 -13.38 -2.53 -6.91
CA ASN A 143 -13.80 -3.42 -7.99
C ASN A 143 -14.43 -4.73 -7.50
N GLY A 144 -14.68 -4.89 -6.20
CA GLY A 144 -15.28 -6.09 -5.62
C GLY A 144 -14.34 -7.31 -5.54
N PHE A 145 -13.02 -7.08 -5.49
CA PHE A 145 -12.02 -8.13 -5.33
C PHE A 145 -11.48 -8.19 -3.89
N PRO A 146 -11.06 -9.39 -3.42
CA PRO A 146 -10.44 -9.52 -2.11
C PRO A 146 -9.07 -8.84 -2.05
N ILE A 147 -8.72 -8.33 -0.87
CA ILE A 147 -7.41 -7.72 -0.63
C ILE A 147 -6.27 -8.74 -0.73
N ILE A 148 -5.09 -8.25 -1.13
CA ILE A 148 -3.84 -9.01 -1.06
C ILE A 148 -3.17 -8.70 0.28
N ASN A 149 -2.94 -9.75 1.09
CA ASN A 149 -2.20 -9.65 2.34
C ASN A 149 -0.96 -10.58 2.33
N VAL A 150 0.22 -10.00 2.49
CA VAL A 150 1.47 -10.77 2.58
C VAL A 150 1.62 -11.28 4.01
N GLN A 151 1.46 -12.59 4.20
CA GLN A 151 1.61 -13.23 5.51
C GLN A 151 3.03 -13.06 6.05
N ALA A 152 3.18 -12.83 7.36
CA ALA A 152 4.47 -12.62 8.03
C ALA A 152 5.51 -13.71 7.71
N LYS A 153 5.07 -14.98 7.58
CA LYS A 153 5.94 -16.11 7.22
C LYS A 153 6.59 -16.00 5.83
N ARG A 154 6.03 -15.16 4.94
CA ARG A 154 6.52 -14.91 3.57
C ARG A 154 7.23 -13.56 3.44
N GLN A 155 7.50 -12.86 4.55
CA GLN A 155 8.11 -11.54 4.52
C GLN A 155 9.51 -11.53 3.89
N GLN A 156 10.30 -12.60 4.11
CA GLN A 156 11.63 -12.71 3.52
C GLN A 156 11.56 -12.84 1.99
N GLU A 157 10.69 -13.72 1.48
CA GLU A 157 10.45 -13.91 0.04
C GLU A 157 10.00 -12.59 -0.61
N PHE A 158 9.07 -11.89 0.03
CA PHE A 158 8.63 -10.56 -0.41
C PHE A 158 9.77 -9.54 -0.45
N ASN A 159 10.61 -9.48 0.59
CA ASN A 159 11.72 -8.53 0.63
C ASN A 159 12.74 -8.79 -0.48
N THR A 160 13.10 -10.06 -0.72
CA THR A 160 14.01 -10.44 -1.82
C THR A 160 13.46 -10.02 -3.17
N LEU A 161 12.19 -10.36 -3.46
CA LEU A 161 11.56 -9.99 -4.73
C LEU A 161 11.40 -8.48 -4.90
N MET A 162 11.21 -7.71 -3.82
CA MET A 162 11.20 -6.24 -3.90
C MET A 162 12.57 -5.68 -4.30
N LEU A 163 13.67 -6.23 -3.78
CA LEU A 163 15.02 -5.80 -4.13
C LEU A 163 15.34 -6.07 -5.60
N ASP A 164 14.96 -7.25 -6.10
CA ASP A 164 15.10 -7.59 -7.52
C ASP A 164 14.28 -6.63 -8.40
N PHE A 165 13.05 -6.34 -7.97
CA PHE A 165 12.16 -5.40 -8.66
C PHE A 165 12.71 -3.97 -8.68
N TYR A 166 13.23 -3.44 -7.56
CA TYR A 166 13.74 -2.06 -7.54
C TYR A 166 14.84 -1.84 -8.57
N SER A 167 15.76 -2.80 -8.66
CA SER A 167 16.89 -2.76 -9.58
C SER A 167 16.47 -2.92 -11.05
N SER A 168 15.53 -3.81 -11.34
CA SER A 168 15.17 -4.19 -12.72
C SER A 168 13.94 -3.48 -13.30
N ASN A 169 13.07 -2.95 -12.44
CA ASN A 169 11.69 -2.56 -12.76
C ASN A 169 10.83 -3.71 -13.35
N ASP A 170 11.28 -4.96 -13.26
CA ASP A 170 10.51 -6.13 -13.72
C ASP A 170 9.51 -6.56 -12.63
N MET A 171 8.23 -6.28 -12.86
CA MET A 171 7.16 -6.57 -11.91
C MET A 171 6.72 -8.04 -11.91
N ARG A 172 7.10 -8.86 -12.90
CA ARG A 172 6.48 -10.18 -13.15
C ARG A 172 6.61 -11.14 -11.98
N ALA A 173 7.80 -11.26 -11.40
CA ALA A 173 8.06 -12.18 -10.29
C ALA A 173 7.28 -11.77 -9.03
N MET A 174 7.30 -10.47 -8.70
CA MET A 174 6.57 -9.94 -7.56
C MET A 174 5.05 -10.01 -7.76
N ASN A 175 4.56 -9.75 -8.97
CA ASN A 175 3.13 -9.88 -9.30
C ASN A 175 2.65 -11.32 -9.07
N LYS A 176 3.37 -12.30 -9.61
CA LYS A 176 3.08 -13.73 -9.38
C LYS A 176 3.07 -14.07 -7.88
N PHE A 177 4.03 -13.57 -7.11
CA PHE A 177 4.11 -13.76 -5.66
C PHE A 177 2.90 -13.17 -4.92
N LEU A 178 2.52 -11.93 -5.24
CA LEU A 178 1.41 -11.23 -4.59
C LEU A 178 0.08 -11.94 -4.87
N ARG A 179 -0.14 -12.37 -6.12
CA ARG A 179 -1.30 -13.21 -6.46
C ARG A 179 -1.32 -14.53 -5.70
N SER A 180 -0.16 -15.14 -5.48
CA SER A 180 -0.07 -16.39 -4.70
C SER A 180 -0.33 -16.18 -3.20
N CYS A 181 -0.47 -14.94 -2.71
CA CYS A 181 -0.91 -14.65 -1.35
C CYS A 181 -2.43 -14.71 -1.18
N LEU A 182 -3.19 -14.74 -2.28
CA LEU A 182 -4.64 -14.88 -2.24
C LEU A 182 -5.03 -16.34 -1.96
N ASP A 183 -6.03 -16.52 -1.10
CA ASP A 183 -6.63 -17.83 -0.87
C ASP A 183 -7.74 -18.07 -1.91
N GLU A 184 -7.66 -19.21 -2.63
CA GLU A 184 -8.65 -19.58 -3.64
C GLU A 184 -10.09 -19.61 -3.10
N LYS A 185 -10.28 -19.97 -1.82
CA LYS A 185 -11.60 -19.98 -1.18
C LYS A 185 -12.16 -18.57 -1.04
N ILE A 186 -11.31 -17.60 -0.69
CA ILE A 186 -11.71 -16.20 -0.56
C ILE A 186 -12.10 -15.65 -1.93
N ILE A 187 -11.32 -15.94 -2.97
CA ILE A 187 -11.66 -15.54 -4.35
C ILE A 187 -13.02 -16.11 -4.78
N ARG A 188 -13.32 -17.37 -4.44
CA ARG A 188 -14.62 -18.00 -4.77
C ARG A 188 -15.78 -17.34 -4.04
N ASN A 189 -15.63 -17.00 -2.76
CA ASN A 189 -16.69 -16.36 -1.97
C ASN A 189 -16.99 -14.94 -2.46
N PHE A 190 -15.96 -14.14 -2.78
CA PHE A 190 -16.15 -12.80 -3.35
C PHE A 190 -16.88 -12.81 -4.70
N LYS A 191 -16.67 -13.84 -5.53
CA LYS A 191 -17.41 -14.01 -6.79
C LYS A 191 -18.88 -14.45 -6.60
N LEU A 192 -19.23 -15.02 -5.44
CA LEU A 192 -20.58 -15.50 -5.13
C LEU A 192 -21.44 -14.43 -4.43
N ASP A 193 -20.82 -13.55 -3.66
CA ASP A 193 -21.51 -12.51 -2.88
C ASP A 193 -21.86 -11.24 -3.69
N LEU A 194 -21.33 -11.12 -4.93
CA LEU A 194 -21.71 -10.06 -5.88
C LEU A 194 -23.00 -10.38 -6.66
N LYS A 195 -24.05 -10.86 -5.96
CA LYS A 195 -25.41 -10.65 -6.45
C LYS A 195 -25.78 -9.19 -6.18
N ILE A 196 -25.37 -8.33 -7.10
CA ILE A 196 -25.86 -6.96 -7.18
C ILE A 196 -27.38 -7.06 -7.43
N GLY A 197 -28.16 -6.81 -6.39
CA GLY A 197 -29.60 -6.57 -6.48
C GLY A 197 -29.87 -5.13 -6.85
#